data_AF-A0A1H1ZVS5-F1
#
_entry.id   AF-A0A1H1ZVS5-F1
#
_cell.length_a   1.000
_cell.length_b   1.000
_cell.length_c   1.000
_cell.angle_alpha   90.00
_cell.angle_beta   90.00
_cell.angle_gamma   90.00
#
_symmetry.space_group_name_H-M   'P 1'
#
loop_
_entity.id
_entity.type
_entity.pdbx_description
1 polymer ?
#
loop_
_entity_poly.entity_id
_entity_poly.type
_entity_poly.pdbx_seq_one_letter_code
_entity_poly.pdbx_strand_id
1 'polypeptide(L)'
;MSDYGVGWPLWEDGAMDPADFDLPVGLADRISAWQEHFEVRFHYEDGWKTAEDAAAYAREGRELHRFLEQSIGGWADVRLDLWPVQ
;
A
#
# COMPACT_ATOMS: atom_id res chain seq x y z
N MET A 1 -3.70 -1.14 -3.80
CA MET A 1 -3.90 -2.42 -3.09
C MET A 1 -2.60 -3.20 -3.15
N SER A 2 -2.22 -3.93 -2.11
CA SER A 2 -1.09 -4.87 -2.26
C SER A 2 -1.48 -6.05 -3.13
N ASP A 3 -0.52 -6.53 -3.91
CA ASP A 3 -0.61 -7.73 -4.73
C ASP A 3 0.73 -8.47 -4.70
N TYR A 4 0.80 -9.70 -5.19
CA TYR A 4 2.05 -10.47 -5.20
C TYR A 4 2.96 -10.11 -6.37
N GLY A 5 4.25 -10.03 -6.09
CA GLY A 5 5.30 -9.77 -7.07
C GLY A 5 5.36 -8.31 -7.54
N VAL A 6 4.66 -7.39 -6.88
CA VAL A 6 4.69 -5.96 -7.23
C VAL A 6 5.57 -5.20 -6.24
N GLY A 7 6.46 -4.36 -6.77
CA GLY A 7 7.23 -3.42 -5.95
C GLY A 7 6.44 -2.15 -5.59
N TRP A 8 5.35 -1.89 -6.32
CA TRP A 8 4.56 -0.66 -6.19
C TRP A 8 3.05 -0.98 -6.21
N PRO A 9 2.33 -0.73 -5.10
CA PRO A 9 0.93 -1.15 -4.91
C PRO A 9 -0.11 -0.06 -5.27
N LEU A 10 0.25 0.94 -6.09
CA LEU A 10 -0.71 1.90 -6.66
C LEU A 10 -1.17 1.43 -8.05
N TRP A 11 -2.47 1.53 -8.27
CA TRP A 11 -3.17 1.00 -9.44
C TRP A 11 -4.21 2.00 -9.94
N GLU A 12 -4.36 2.09 -11.26
CA GLU A 12 -5.50 2.72 -11.93
C GLU A 12 -6.17 1.68 -12.84
N ASP A 13 -5.79 1.62 -14.13
CA ASP A 13 -6.15 0.53 -15.07
C ASP A 13 -5.03 -0.51 -15.21
N GLY A 14 -3.93 -0.33 -14.46
CA GLY A 14 -2.73 -1.17 -14.46
C GLY A 14 -1.73 -0.69 -13.41
N ALA A 15 -0.56 -1.33 -13.36
CA ALA A 15 0.53 -0.90 -12.50
C ALA A 15 1.04 0.48 -12.94
N MET A 16 1.23 1.39 -11.99
CA MET A 16 1.68 2.76 -12.23
C MET A 16 3.17 2.90 -11.88
N ASP A 17 3.87 3.84 -12.51
CA ASP A 17 5.25 4.16 -12.11
C ASP A 17 5.21 5.16 -10.93
N PRO A 18 5.99 4.97 -9.86
CA PRO A 18 6.13 5.99 -8.82
C PRO A 18 6.43 7.39 -9.35
N ALA A 19 7.16 7.50 -10.48
CA ALA A 19 7.52 8.77 -11.11
C ALA A 19 6.33 9.49 -11.77
N ASP A 20 5.22 8.80 -12.02
CA ASP A 20 3.99 9.42 -12.55
C ASP A 20 3.30 10.29 -11.49
N PHE A 21 3.66 10.09 -10.23
CA PHE A 21 3.14 10.84 -9.11
C PHE A 21 4.24 11.77 -8.58
N ASP A 22 3.98 13.08 -8.54
CA ASP A 22 4.84 14.05 -7.86
C ASP A 22 4.69 13.93 -6.33
N LEU A 23 5.00 12.74 -5.79
CA LEU A 23 4.80 12.42 -4.39
C LEU A 23 5.82 13.16 -3.51
N PRO A 24 5.43 13.53 -2.29
CA PRO A 24 6.36 14.01 -1.30
C PRO A 24 7.55 13.06 -1.09
N VAL A 25 8.73 13.64 -0.85
CA VAL A 25 9.96 12.90 -0.57
C VAL A 25 9.74 11.86 0.54
N GLY A 26 10.12 10.61 0.26
CA GLY A 26 10.02 9.48 1.19
C GLY A 26 8.65 8.81 1.26
N LEU A 27 7.59 9.36 0.64
CA LEU A 27 6.29 8.67 0.58
C LEU A 27 6.36 7.42 -0.28
N ALA A 28 7.09 7.47 -1.40
CA ALA A 28 7.32 6.31 -2.24
C ALA A 28 8.05 5.19 -1.49
N ASP A 29 9.10 5.52 -0.73
CA ASP A 29 9.82 4.54 0.08
C ASP A 29 8.93 3.88 1.14
N ARG A 30 8.04 4.64 1.80
CA ARG A 30 7.07 4.06 2.75
C ARG A 30 6.05 3.15 2.07
N ILE A 31 5.57 3.52 0.89
CA ILE A 31 4.64 2.70 0.11
C ILE A 31 5.31 1.37 -0.29
N SER A 32 6.55 1.42 -0.75
CA SER A 32 7.34 0.23 -1.08
C SER A 32 7.60 -0.64 0.16
N ALA A 33 7.92 -0.05 1.30
CA ALA A 33 8.10 -0.78 2.56
C ALA A 33 6.80 -1.44 3.06
N TRP A 34 5.65 -0.79 2.86
CA TRP A 34 4.34 -1.35 3.17
C TRP A 34 4.02 -2.57 2.29
N GLN A 35 4.37 -2.50 1.00
CA GLN A 35 4.26 -3.61 0.07
C GLN A 35 5.21 -4.77 0.42
N GLU A 36 6.47 -4.48 0.76
CA GLU A 36 7.44 -5.49 1.20
C GLU A 36 6.96 -6.20 2.49
N HIS A 37 6.35 -5.47 3.42
CA HIS A 37 5.77 -6.08 4.62
C HIS A 37 4.67 -7.09 4.27
N PHE A 38 3.80 -6.78 3.30
CA PHE A 38 2.82 -7.75 2.79
C PHE A 38 3.51 -9.00 2.20
N GLU A 39 4.44 -8.83 1.26
CA GLU A 39 5.15 -9.93 0.60
C GLU A 39 5.85 -10.87 1.59
N VAL A 40 6.46 -10.31 2.63
CA VAL A 40 7.26 -11.07 3.60
C VAL A 40 6.40 -11.70 4.69
N ARG A 41 5.25 -11.10 5.03
CA ARG A 41 4.48 -11.47 6.24
C ARG A 41 3.10 -12.06 5.96
N PHE A 42 2.60 -12.01 4.74
CA PHE A 42 1.31 -12.56 4.36
C PHE A 42 1.46 -13.63 3.28
N HIS A 43 0.80 -14.78 3.49
CA HIS A 43 0.66 -15.83 2.48
C HIS A 43 -0.82 -16.11 2.25
N TYR A 44 -1.25 -16.31 1.01
CA TYR A 44 -2.68 -16.42 0.69
C TYR A 44 -3.35 -17.66 1.29
N GLU A 45 -2.58 -18.74 1.55
CA GLU A 45 -3.09 -19.95 2.18
C GLU A 45 -3.10 -19.85 3.72
N ASP A 46 -2.06 -19.24 4.30
CA ASP A 46 -1.82 -19.25 5.75
C ASP A 46 -2.25 -17.95 6.46
N GLY A 47 -2.49 -16.89 5.69
CA GLY A 47 -2.76 -15.55 6.18
C GLY A 47 -1.51 -14.82 6.68
N TRP A 48 -1.71 -13.92 7.65
CA TRP A 48 -0.63 -13.18 8.29
C TRP A 48 0.16 -14.06 9.25
N LYS A 49 1.50 -13.92 9.26
CA LYS A 49 2.38 -14.58 10.23
C LYS A 49 1.97 -14.34 11.68
N THR A 50 1.48 -13.15 11.99
CA THR A 50 0.96 -12.78 13.31
C THR A 50 -0.19 -11.79 13.20
N ALA A 51 -1.04 -11.72 14.24
CA ALA A 51 -2.06 -10.68 14.34
C ALA A 51 -1.46 -9.26 14.43
N GLU A 52 -0.25 -9.14 14.96
CA GLU A 52 0.48 -7.87 15.01
C GLU A 52 0.93 -7.42 13.62
N ASP A 53 1.41 -8.35 12.77
CA ASP A 53 1.75 -8.04 11.37
C ASP A 53 0.53 -7.54 10.60
N ALA A 54 -0.65 -8.15 10.80
CA ALA A 54 -1.92 -7.70 10.20
C ALA A 54 -2.33 -6.30 10.68
N ALA A 55 -2.24 -6.05 11.99
CA ALA A 55 -2.59 -4.75 12.57
C ALA A 55 -1.62 -3.66 12.13
N ALA A 56 -0.32 -3.96 12.04
CA ALA A 56 0.71 -3.06 11.55
C ALA A 56 0.46 -2.68 10.09
N TYR A 57 0.20 -3.67 9.22
CA TYR A 57 -0.14 -3.45 7.81
C TYR A 57 -1.38 -2.57 7.65
N ALA A 58 -2.46 -2.87 8.37
CA ALA A 58 -3.71 -2.09 8.30
C ALA A 58 -3.52 -0.65 8.79
N ARG A 59 -2.74 -0.46 9.86
CA ARG A 59 -2.45 0.88 10.40
C ARG A 59 -1.64 1.70 9.39
N GLU A 60 -0.55 1.16 8.88
CA GLU A 60 0.31 1.85 7.92
C GLU A 60 -0.45 2.17 6.62
N GLY A 61 -1.23 1.22 6.08
CA GLY A 61 -2.03 1.46 4.88
C GLY A 61 -3.02 2.62 5.04
N ARG A 62 -3.66 2.76 6.21
CA ARG A 62 -4.54 3.91 6.50
C ARG A 62 -3.80 5.23 6.66
N GLU A 63 -2.57 5.22 7.15
CA GLU A 63 -1.73 6.42 7.20
C GLU A 63 -1.31 6.85 5.80
N LEU A 64 -0.80 5.91 4.99
CA LEU A 64 -0.40 6.14 3.60
C LEU A 64 -1.57 6.66 2.77
N HIS A 65 -2.75 6.06 2.92
CA HIS A 65 -3.97 6.52 2.25
C HIS A 65 -4.27 7.98 2.56
N ARG A 66 -4.22 8.38 3.84
CA ARG A 66 -4.45 9.76 4.27
C ARG A 66 -3.41 10.74 3.72
N PHE A 67 -2.15 10.31 3.61
CA PHE A 67 -1.08 11.13 3.00
C PHE A 67 -1.26 11.28 1.49
N LEU A 68 -1.66 10.20 0.80
CA LEU A 68 -1.97 10.24 -0.62
C LEU A 68 -3.16 11.14 -0.91
N GLU A 69 -4.27 11.01 -0.16
CA GLU A 69 -5.42 11.90 -0.30
C GLU A 69 -5.04 13.38 -0.14
N GLN A 70 -4.15 13.70 0.81
CA GLN A 70 -3.68 15.09 0.99
C GLN A 70 -2.77 15.56 -0.15
N SER A 71 -2.04 14.65 -0.78
CA SER A 71 -1.05 14.99 -1.82
C SER A 71 -1.69 15.08 -3.21
N ILE A 72 -2.61 14.18 -3.53
CA ILE A 72 -3.17 14.01 -4.88
C ILE A 72 -4.70 14.04 -4.94
N GLY A 73 -5.39 14.14 -3.79
CA GLY A 73 -6.86 14.11 -3.72
C GLY A 73 -7.58 15.26 -4.43
N GLY A 74 -6.84 16.31 -4.85
CA GLY A 74 -7.38 17.38 -5.68
C GLY A 74 -7.61 16.98 -7.14
N TRP A 75 -6.99 15.90 -7.61
CA TRP A 75 -7.05 15.48 -9.02
C TRP A 75 -7.24 13.96 -9.23
N ALA A 76 -7.10 13.15 -8.18
CA ALA A 76 -7.38 11.71 -8.21
C ALA A 76 -8.17 11.24 -6.98
N ASP A 77 -9.09 10.29 -7.16
CA ASP A 77 -9.74 9.58 -6.06
C ASP A 77 -8.81 8.46 -5.58
N VAL A 78 -8.40 8.51 -4.30
CA VAL A 78 -7.47 7.51 -3.74
C VAL A 78 -8.26 6.51 -2.92
N ARG A 79 -8.18 5.22 -3.28
CA ARG A 79 -8.85 4.15 -2.55
C ARG A 79 -7.86 3.19 -1.92
N LEU A 80 -8.09 2.89 -0.65
CA LEU A 80 -7.36 1.87 0.08
C LEU A 80 -8.17 0.57 0.11
N ASP A 81 -7.57 -0.49 -0.40
CA ASP A 81 -8.06 -1.85 -0.24
C ASP A 81 -7.13 -2.63 0.70
N LEU A 82 -7.68 -3.06 1.84
CA LEU A 82 -7.03 -3.87 2.86
C LEU A 82 -7.50 -5.32 2.82
N TRP A 83 -7.76 -5.87 1.63
CA TRP A 83 -8.22 -7.25 1.44
C TRP A 83 -7.51 -8.34 2.26
N PRO A 84 -6.20 -8.27 2.61
CA PRO A 84 -5.56 -9.32 3.39
C PRO A 84 -5.93 -9.26 4.89
N VAL A 85 -6.58 -8.19 5.34
CA VAL A 85 -7.00 -7.99 6.74
C VAL A 85 -8.51 -8.04 6.79
N GLN A 86 -9.07 -9.24 6.99
CA GLN A 86 -10.50 -9.48 7.17
C GLN A 86 -10.85 -9.76 8.63
#